data_AF-A0A3D6DZN6-F1
#
_entry.id   AF-A0A3D6DZN6-F1
#
_cell.length_a   1.000
_cell.length_b   1.000
_cell.length_c   1.000
_cell.angle_alpha   90.00
_cell.angle_beta   90.00
_cell.angle_gamma   90.00
#
_symmetry.space_group_name_H-M   'P 1'
#
loop_
_entity.id
_entity.type
_entity.pdbx_description
1 polymer ?
#
loop_
_entity_poly.entity_id
_entity_poly.type
_entity_poly.pdbx_seq_one_letter_code
_entity_poly.pdbx_strand_id
1 'polypeptide(L)' 'MTCREVTLLLSQAQDRKLSTVQGVRLRLHLAICKGCANFSKQMDYLRQACRLFVAESRENDPAA' A
#
# COMPACT_ATOMS: atom_id res chain seq x y z
N MET A 1 7.24 7.95 15.56
CA MET A 1 7.59 7.43 14.22
C MET A 1 7.80 8.61 13.29
N THR A 2 8.90 8.60 12.55
CA THR A 2 9.21 9.61 11.53
C THR A 2 8.45 9.31 10.25
N CYS A 3 8.29 10.31 9.38
CA CYS A 3 7.67 10.11 8.07
C CYS A 3 8.40 9.02 7.24
N ARG A 4 9.73 8.92 7.36
CA ARG A 4 10.55 7.89 6.68
C ARG A 4 10.23 6.48 7.16
N GLU A 5 10.07 6.29 8.47
CA GLU A 5 9.66 4.99 9.03
C GLU A 5 8.25 4.60 8.58
N VAL A 6 7.36 5.59 8.49
CA VAL A 6 5.97 5.39 8.07
C VAL A 6 5.88 5.01 6.60
N THR A 7 6.60 5.70 5.70
CA THR A 7 6.62 5.35 4.28
C THR A 7 7.24 3.97 4.05
N LEU A 8 8.28 3.62 4.81
CA LEU A 8 8.85 2.26 4.79
C LEU A 8 7.84 1.20 5.26
N LEU A 9 7.13 1.46 6.37
CA LEU A 9 6.09 0.56 6.87
C LEU A 9 4.91 0.43 5.90
N LEU A 10 4.52 1.52 5.22
CA LEU A 10 3.49 1.51 4.19
C LEU A 10 3.90 0.65 2.99
N SER A 11 5.15 0.76 2.54
CA SER A 11 5.68 -0.12 1.49
C SER A 11 5.66 -1.58 1.95
N GLN A 12 6.14 -1.87 3.16
CA GLN A 12 6.12 -3.24 3.70
C GLN A 12 4.72 -3.81 3.84
N ALA A 13 3.71 -2.96 4.15
CA ALA A 13 2.31 -3.38 4.20
C ALA A 13 1.79 -3.86 2.83
N GLN A 14 2.43 -3.45 1.74
CA GLN A 14 2.08 -3.94 0.41
C GLN A 14 2.54 -5.39 0.22
N ASP A 15 3.70 -5.78 0.73
CA ASP A 15 4.26 -7.12 0.55
C ASP A 15 3.85 -8.11 1.65
N ARG A 16 3.73 -7.64 2.89
CA ARG A 16 3.44 -8.47 4.07
C ARG A 16 2.39 -7.84 4.97
N LYS A 17 1.73 -8.69 5.76
CA LYS A 17 0.86 -8.22 6.84
C LYS A 17 1.71 -7.57 7.93
N LEU A 18 1.34 -6.35 8.33
CA LEU A 18 1.94 -5.68 9.48
C LEU A 18 1.43 -6.30 10.79
N SER A 19 2.22 -6.17 11.86
CA SER A 19 1.73 -6.53 13.20
C SER A 19 0.63 -5.56 13.66
N THR A 20 -0.28 -6.02 14.52
CA THR A 20 -1.38 -5.20 15.04
C THR A 20 -0.88 -3.90 15.68
N VAL A 21 0.25 -3.95 16.40
CA VAL A 21 0.88 -2.78 17.03
C VAL A 21 1.41 -1.80 15.99
N GLN A 22 2.08 -2.28 14.94
CA GLN A 22 2.55 -1.45 13.84
C GLN A 22 1.38 -0.78 13.10
N GLY A 23 0.29 -1.52 12.87
CA GLY A 23 -0.92 -1.02 12.23
C GLY A 23 -1.58 0.12 13.02
N VAL A 24 -1.70 -0.02 14.34
CA VAL A 24 -2.27 1.04 15.21
C VAL A 24 -1.40 2.30 15.17
N ARG A 25 -0.08 2.16 15.34
CA ARG A 25 0.86 3.30 15.29
C ARG A 25 0.83 4.01 13.94
N LEU A 26 0.79 3.23 12.85
CA LEU A 26 0.68 3.75 11.49
C LEU A 26 -0.59 4.59 11.34
N ARG A 27 -1.76 4.05 11.70
CA ARG A 27 -3.06 4.77 11.60
C ARG A 27 -3.04 6.09 12.36
N LEU A 28 -2.46 6.11 13.57
CA LEU A 28 -2.32 7.35 14.35
C LEU A 28 -1.48 8.40 13.62
N HIS A 29 -0.37 8.00 12.99
CA HIS A 29 0.46 8.94 12.25
C HIS A 29 -0.23 9.45 10.97
N LEU A 30 -0.98 8.60 10.27
CA LEU A 30 -1.73 9.02 9.08
C LEU A 30 -2.84 10.02 9.44
N ALA A 31 -3.40 9.97 10.65
CA ALA A 31 -4.40 10.93 11.11
C ALA A 31 -3.83 12.35 11.27
N ILE A 32 -2.54 12.48 11.61
CA ILE A 32 -1.89 13.78 11.85
C ILE A 32 -1.07 14.29 10.65
N CYS A 33 -0.56 13.39 9.80
CA CYS A 33 0.30 13.74 8.69
C CYS A 33 -0.39 13.52 7.34
N LYS A 34 -0.87 14.61 6.73
CA LYS A 34 -1.50 14.59 5.41
C LYS A 34 -0.58 14.04 4.31
N GLY A 35 0.73 14.29 4.40
CA GLY A 35 1.71 13.78 3.43
C GLY A 35 1.77 12.26 3.42
N CYS A 36 1.93 11.65 4.59
CA CYS A 36 1.93 10.19 4.73
C CYS A 36 0.56 9.58 4.38
N ALA A 37 -0.54 10.25 4.74
CA ALA A 37 -1.89 9.82 4.35
C ALA A 37 -2.08 9.80 2.83
N ASN A 38 -1.58 10.82 2.12
CA ASN A 38 -1.62 10.85 0.66
C ASN A 38 -0.75 9.77 0.03
N PHE A 39 0.46 9.57 0.56
CA PHE A 39 1.35 8.51 0.10
C PHE A 39 0.72 7.12 0.25
N SER A 40 0.03 6.84 1.36
CA SER A 40 -0.72 5.60 1.55
C SER A 40 -1.73 5.37 0.43
N LYS A 41 -2.52 6.40 0.09
CA LYS A 41 -3.51 6.30 -1.01
C LYS A 41 -2.86 6.05 -2.37
N GLN A 42 -1.70 6.67 -2.64
CA GLN A 42 -0.96 6.44 -3.88
C GLN A 42 -0.47 4.99 -4.00
N MET A 43 0.03 4.41 -2.91
CA MET A 43 0.45 3.00 -2.90
C MET A 43 -0.74 2.07 -3.16
N ASP A 44 -1.89 2.32 -2.54
CA ASP A 44 -3.10 1.51 -2.76
C ASP A 44 -3.64 1.64 -4.19
N TYR A 45 -3.53 2.84 -4.79
CA TYR A 45 -3.88 3.07 -6.19
C TYR A 45 -2.99 2.26 -7.14
N LEU A 46 -1.66 2.35 -6.97
CA LEU A 46 -0.71 1.58 -7.78
C LEU A 46 -0.95 0.08 -7.64
N ARG A 47 -1.22 -0.41 -6.43
CA ARG A 47 -1.52 -1.83 -6.20
C ARG A 47 -2.76 -2.28 -6.97
N GLN A 48 -3.82 -1.48 -6.97
CA GLN A 48 -5.04 -1.79 -7.70
C GLN A 48 -4.80 -1.79 -9.20
N ALA A 49 -4.10 -0.79 -9.73
CA ALA A 49 -3.73 -0.74 -11.14
C ALA A 49 -2.94 -1.99 -11.56
N CYS A 50 -1.90 -2.37 -10.82
CA CYS A 50 -1.12 -3.58 -11.11
C CYS A 50 -1.97 -4.85 -11.08
N ARG A 51 -2.94 -4.97 -10.15
CA ARG A 51 -3.85 -6.13 -10.09
C ARG A 51 -4.76 -6.18 -11.31
N LEU A 52 -5.26 -5.03 -11.78
CA LEU A 52 -6.08 -4.94 -12.99
C LEU A 52 -5.27 -5.33 -14.22
N PHE A 53 -4.05 -4.80 -14.37
CA PHE A 53 -3.16 -5.17 -15.49
C PHE A 53 -2.88 -6.67 -15.54
N VAL A 54 -2.61 -7.30 -14.39
CA VAL A 54 -2.40 -8.76 -14.33
C VAL A 54 -3.68 -9.53 -14.66
N ALA A 55 -4.85 -9.05 -14.23
CA ALA A 55 -6.13 -9.69 -14.55
C ALA A 55 -6.43 -9.59 -16.06
N GLU A 56 -6.28 -8.42 -16.65
CA GLU A 56 -6.46 -8.17 -18.09
C GLU A 56 -5.47 -8.99 -18.93
N SER A 57 -4.20 -9.05 -18.52
CA SER A 57 -3.19 -9.86 -19.23
C SER A 57 -3.51 -11.36 -19.22
N ARG A 58 -4.26 -11.86 -18.23
CA ARG A 58 -4.69 -13.27 -18.17
C ARG A 58 -5.92 -13.54 -19.02
N GLU A 59 -6.81 -12.56 -19.17
CA GLU A 59 -8.01 -12.66 -20.01
C GLU A 59 -7.67 -12.56 -21.50
N ASN A 60 -6.67 -11.75 -21.84
CA ASN A 60 -6.18 -11.58 -23.21
C ASN A 60 -5.11 -12.61 -23.63
N ASP A 61 -4.86 -13.65 -22.82
CA ASP A 61 -3.95 -14.73 -23.16
C ASP A 61 -4.70 -15.85 -23.91
N PRO A 62 -4.51 -16.05 -25.23
CA PRO A 62 -5.21 -17.07 -26.00
C PRO A 62 -4.81 -18.51 -25.66
N ALA A 63 -3.92 -18.71 -24.68
CA ALA A 63 -3.45 -20.01 -24.20
C ALA A 63 -3.91 -20.40 -22.78
N ALA A 64 -4.70 -19.55 -22.09
CA ALA A 64 -5.27 -19.84 -20.77
C ALA A 64 -6.62 -20.58 -20.85
#